data_AF-A0A818TJX6-F1
#
_entry.id   AF-A0A818TJX6-F1
#
_cell.length_a   1.000
_cell.length_b   1.000
_cell.length_c   1.000
_cell.angle_alpha   90.00
_cell.angle_beta   90.00
_cell.angle_gamma   90.00
#
_symmetry.space_group_name_H-M   'P 1'
#
loop_
_entity.id
_entity.type
_entity.pdbx_description
1 polymer ?
#
loop_
_entity_poly.entity_id
_entity_poly.type
_entity_poly.pdbx_seq_one_letter_code
_entity_poly.pdbx_strand_id
1 'polypeptide(L)'
;MSFIPKRQISDTASNDQNLDQLPPAYMYSVIFKDIILEIDDDDEKSVNTLVSYCRQQKIPEIQINSLQSTYHQKSPVWWYTKPMFLFSMLNRALRMLDMEVMIKLGFFIRSLHLQLERLHQVQSANFQQTFTVYRGQELSQQDFQNLCNSKGGLLSFNNFLST
;
A
#
# COMPACT_ATOMS: atom_id res chain seq x y z
N MET A 1 -1.50 11.20 2.74
CA MET A 1 -0.29 10.34 2.84
C MET A 1 -0.11 9.97 4.30
N SER A 2 0.55 8.87 4.64
CA SER A 2 1.06 8.72 6.01
C SER A 2 2.48 9.18 5.99
N PHE A 3 2.61 10.49 6.14
CA PHE A 3 3.81 11.02 6.74
C PHE A 3 3.83 10.54 8.17
N ILE A 4 4.94 9.96 8.57
CA ILE A 4 5.23 9.82 10.00
C ILE A 4 6.07 11.03 10.34
N PRO A 5 5.49 12.01 11.06
CA PRO A 5 6.22 13.19 11.45
C PRO A 5 7.33 12.77 12.42
N LYS A 6 8.52 13.37 12.26
CA LYS A 6 9.56 13.32 13.30
C LYS A 6 8.94 13.85 14.60
N ARG A 7 8.97 13.04 15.67
CA ARG A 7 8.80 13.55 17.04
C ARG A 7 9.82 14.66 17.25
N GLN A 8 9.36 15.83 17.69
CA GLN A 8 10.23 16.86 18.28
C GLN A 8 10.95 16.24 19.47
N ILE A 9 12.22 15.93 19.30
CA ILE A 9 13.16 15.84 20.42
C ILE A 9 13.88 17.18 20.40
N SER A 10 13.62 17.96 21.45
CA SER A 10 14.22 19.25 21.74
C SER A 10 15.75 19.17 21.74
N ASP A 11 16.34 20.13 21.05
CA ASP A 11 17.67 20.74 21.23
C ASP A 11 18.86 19.83 21.55
N THR A 12 19.74 19.67 20.57
CA THR A 12 21.14 20.15 20.66
C THR A 12 21.82 20.09 19.30
N ALA A 13 22.66 21.08 19.04
CA ALA A 13 23.27 21.40 17.76
C ALA A 13 24.05 20.24 17.11
N SER A 14 23.64 19.88 15.89
CA SER A 14 24.54 19.45 14.79
C SER A 14 23.78 19.61 13.47
N ASN A 15 24.35 20.43 12.59
CA ASN A 15 23.71 21.02 11.43
C ASN A 15 23.94 20.15 10.18
N ASP A 16 23.50 18.89 10.25
CA ASP A 16 23.33 18.01 9.10
C ASP A 16 22.11 17.14 9.37
N GLN A 17 20.92 17.70 9.13
CA GLN A 17 19.70 16.90 9.14
C GLN A 17 19.80 15.92 7.96
N ASN A 18 20.07 14.65 8.26
CA ASN A 18 20.03 13.59 7.26
C ASN A 18 18.63 13.56 6.61
N LEU A 19 18.54 14.10 5.40
CA LEU A 19 17.30 14.20 4.61
C LEU A 19 16.82 12.81 4.16
N ASP A 20 17.69 11.81 4.18
CA ASP A 20 17.41 10.43 3.80
C ASP A 20 16.97 9.58 5.00
N GLN A 21 16.85 10.18 6.19
CA GLN A 21 16.36 9.47 7.36
C GLN A 21 14.88 9.08 7.18
N LEU A 22 14.66 7.78 6.93
CA LEU A 22 13.32 7.22 6.80
C LEU A 22 12.60 7.14 8.16
N PRO A 23 11.27 7.31 8.17
CA PRO A 23 10.49 7.15 9.39
C PRO A 23 10.52 5.70 9.88
N PRO A 24 10.52 5.45 11.20
CA PRO A 24 10.58 4.08 11.74
C PRO A 24 9.51 3.12 11.20
N ALA A 25 8.29 3.58 10.89
CA ALA A 25 7.30 2.64 10.36
C ALA A 25 7.47 2.24 8.89
N TYR A 26 8.42 2.85 8.18
CA TYR A 26 8.88 2.26 6.93
C TYR A 26 9.42 0.84 7.19
N MET A 27 10.21 0.65 8.26
CA MET A 27 10.67 -0.68 8.65
C MET A 27 9.52 -1.64 8.95
N TYR A 28 8.46 -1.20 9.64
CA TYR A 28 7.29 -2.04 9.88
C TYR A 28 6.59 -2.44 8.59
N SER A 29 6.52 -1.56 7.60
CA SER A 29 5.93 -1.87 6.29
C SER A 29 6.77 -2.89 5.52
N VAL A 30 8.10 -2.78 5.58
CA VAL A 30 9.04 -3.74 4.98
C VAL A 30 8.91 -5.11 5.64
N ILE A 31 8.98 -5.18 6.98
CA ILE A 31 8.83 -6.43 7.73
C ILE A 31 7.47 -7.07 7.46
N PHE A 32 6.39 -6.28 7.46
CA PHE A 32 5.06 -6.79 7.15
C PHE A 32 4.99 -7.39 5.74
N LYS A 33 5.55 -6.71 4.74
CA LYS A 33 5.62 -7.22 3.36
C LYS A 33 6.38 -8.55 3.32
N ASP A 34 7.54 -8.64 3.95
CA ASP A 34 8.34 -9.88 3.96
C ASP A 34 7.57 -11.03 4.63
N ILE A 35 6.92 -10.79 5.78
CA ILE A 35 6.06 -11.78 6.45
C ILE A 35 4.94 -12.26 5.53
N ILE A 36 4.19 -11.34 4.91
CA ILE A 36 3.05 -11.69 4.05
C ILE A 36 3.48 -12.51 2.83
N LEU A 37 4.70 -12.29 2.31
CA LEU A 37 5.23 -13.05 1.17
C LEU A 37 5.67 -14.47 1.55
N GLU A 38 6.04 -14.70 2.81
CA GLU A 38 6.46 -16.02 3.32
C GLU A 38 5.29 -16.87 3.84
N ILE A 39 4.16 -16.24 4.20
CA ILE A 39 3.00 -16.96 4.69
C ILE A 39 2.38 -17.82 3.58
N ASP A 40 2.32 -19.13 3.84
CA ASP A 40 1.50 -20.10 3.11
C ASP A 40 0.10 -20.14 3.75
N ASP A 41 -0.85 -19.44 3.13
CA ASP A 41 -2.22 -19.28 3.63
C ASP A 41 -3.23 -19.85 2.64
N ASP A 42 -4.32 -20.39 3.18
CA ASP A 42 -5.52 -20.72 2.43
C ASP A 42 -6.22 -19.41 1.99
N ASP A 43 -6.08 -19.09 0.71
CA ASP A 43 -6.69 -17.90 0.10
C ASP A 43 -8.23 -17.93 0.22
N GLU A 44 -8.90 -19.08 0.14
CA GLU A 44 -10.37 -19.17 0.24
C GLU A 44 -10.83 -18.84 1.66
N LYS A 45 -10.15 -19.39 2.67
CA LYS A 45 -10.39 -19.02 4.07
C LYS A 45 -10.13 -17.54 4.34
N SER A 46 -9.08 -16.99 3.71
CA SER A 46 -8.72 -15.57 3.83
C SER A 46 -9.77 -14.66 3.19
N VAL A 47 -10.29 -15.00 2.01
CA VAL A 47 -11.40 -14.30 1.36
C VAL A 47 -12.64 -14.33 2.24
N ASN A 48 -13.00 -15.47 2.81
CA ASN A 48 -14.16 -15.59 3.71
C ASN A 48 -14.01 -14.76 5.00
N THR A 49 -12.78 -14.67 5.53
CA THR A 49 -12.46 -13.81 6.67
C THR A 49 -12.65 -12.33 6.32
N LEU A 50 -12.13 -11.90 5.17
CA LEU A 50 -12.29 -10.53 4.68
C LEU A 50 -13.77 -10.20 4.43
N VAL A 51 -14.53 -11.11 3.82
CA VAL A 51 -15.98 -10.96 3.58
C VAL A 51 -16.73 -10.76 4.90
N SER A 52 -16.42 -11.56 5.92
CA SER A 52 -17.03 -11.46 7.24
C SER A 52 -16.74 -10.11 7.90
N TYR A 53 -15.50 -9.63 7.77
CA TYR A 53 -15.12 -8.28 8.23
C TYR A 53 -15.85 -7.18 7.45
N CYS A 54 -15.96 -7.28 6.13
CA CYS A 54 -16.64 -6.29 5.28
C CYS A 54 -18.11 -6.13 5.65
N ARG A 55 -18.79 -7.23 6.02
CA ARG A 55 -20.19 -7.20 6.48
C ARG A 55 -20.36 -6.37 7.76
N GLN A 56 -19.36 -6.37 8.64
CA GLN A 56 -19.35 -5.55 9.86
C GLN A 56 -19.08 -4.07 9.56
N GLN A 57 -18.35 -3.77 8.48
CA GLN A 57 -17.95 -2.41 8.09
C GLN A 57 -18.99 -1.66 7.23
N LYS A 58 -20.24 -2.15 7.18
CA LYS A 58 -21.36 -1.56 6.41
C LYS A 58 -21.07 -1.37 4.91
N ILE A 59 -20.22 -2.22 4.34
CA ILE A 59 -19.99 -2.23 2.89
C ILE A 59 -21.24 -2.79 2.20
N PRO A 60 -21.66 -2.25 1.04
CA PRO A 60 -22.85 -2.75 0.36
C PRO A 60 -22.76 -4.25 0.05
N GLU A 61 -23.76 -5.02 0.48
CA GLU A 61 -23.77 -6.50 0.36
C GLU A 61 -23.57 -6.97 -1.09
N ILE A 62 -24.07 -6.21 -2.07
CA ILE A 62 -23.88 -6.49 -3.51
C ILE A 62 -22.39 -6.54 -3.87
N GLN A 63 -21.57 -5.63 -3.32
CA GLN A 63 -20.13 -5.61 -3.58
C GLN A 63 -19.42 -6.77 -2.87
N ILE A 64 -19.85 -7.10 -1.65
CA ILE A 64 -19.31 -8.21 -0.87
C ILE A 64 -19.59 -9.55 -1.58
N ASN A 65 -20.82 -9.76 -2.03
CA ASN A 65 -21.21 -10.97 -2.77
C ASN A 65 -20.48 -11.07 -4.10
N SER A 66 -20.26 -9.95 -4.80
CA SER A 66 -19.43 -9.92 -6.01
C SER A 66 -17.99 -10.35 -5.70
N LEU A 67 -17.38 -9.85 -4.62
CA LEU A 67 -16.05 -10.29 -4.20
C LEU A 67 -16.05 -11.79 -3.92
N GLN A 68 -16.93 -12.26 -3.05
CA GLN A 68 -16.96 -13.67 -2.62
C GLN A 68 -17.14 -14.65 -3.78
N SER A 69 -18.02 -14.34 -4.73
CA SER A 69 -18.34 -15.24 -5.85
C SER A 69 -17.35 -15.18 -7.01
N THR A 70 -16.64 -14.05 -7.19
CA THR A 70 -15.81 -13.82 -8.39
C THR A 70 -14.34 -13.55 -8.10
N TYR A 71 -13.89 -13.60 -6.84
CA TYR A 71 -12.52 -13.26 -6.46
C TYR A 71 -11.48 -13.99 -7.33
N HIS A 72 -11.53 -15.33 -7.35
CA HIS A 72 -10.60 -16.18 -8.10
C HIS A 72 -10.80 -16.17 -9.62
N GLN A 73 -11.89 -15.58 -10.11
CA GLN A 73 -12.17 -15.46 -11.55
C GLN A 73 -11.47 -14.26 -12.20
N LYS A 74 -10.88 -13.39 -11.38
CA LYS A 74 -10.24 -12.14 -11.80
C LYS A 74 -8.84 -12.05 -11.22
N SER A 75 -7.96 -11.33 -11.90
CA SER A 75 -6.61 -11.14 -11.41
C SER A 75 -6.56 -10.13 -10.25
N PRO A 76 -5.58 -10.22 -9.35
CA PRO A 76 -5.35 -9.23 -8.30
C PRO A 76 -5.28 -7.78 -8.80
N VAL A 77 -4.61 -7.54 -9.92
CA VAL A 77 -4.53 -6.21 -10.57
C VAL A 77 -5.91 -5.73 -11.04
N TRP A 78 -6.78 -6.62 -11.53
CA TRP A 78 -8.15 -6.24 -11.89
C TRP A 78 -8.93 -5.77 -10.67
N TRP A 79 -8.82 -6.48 -9.54
CA TRP A 79 -9.43 -6.09 -8.27
C TRP A 79 -8.86 -4.78 -7.71
N TYR A 80 -7.55 -4.55 -7.89
CA TYR A 80 -6.90 -3.31 -7.48
C TYR A 80 -7.33 -2.11 -8.33
N THR A 81 -7.57 -2.30 -9.62
CA THR A 81 -7.94 -1.20 -10.54
C THR A 81 -9.45 -0.95 -10.63
N LYS A 82 -10.27 -1.91 -10.20
CA LYS A 82 -11.73 -1.76 -10.18
C LYS A 82 -12.15 -0.68 -9.17
N PRO A 83 -13.05 0.26 -9.54
CA PRO A 83 -13.58 1.28 -8.63
C PRO A 83 -14.59 0.66 -7.65
N MET A 84 -14.10 -0.11 -6.69
CA MET A 84 -14.85 -0.83 -5.66
C MET A 84 -14.17 -0.64 -4.29
N PHE A 85 -14.85 -1.03 -3.22
CA PHE A 85 -14.35 -0.91 -1.85
C PHE A 85 -12.94 -1.51 -1.63
N LEU A 86 -12.55 -2.56 -2.36
CA LEU A 86 -11.30 -3.27 -2.09
C LEU A 86 -10.06 -2.39 -2.33
N PHE A 87 -10.06 -1.62 -3.43
CA PHE A 87 -8.97 -0.67 -3.72
C PHE A 87 -8.87 0.42 -2.65
N SER A 88 -9.99 1.01 -2.25
CA SER A 88 -10.00 2.10 -1.27
C SER A 88 -9.67 1.60 0.14
N MET A 89 -10.18 0.42 0.53
CA MET A 89 -9.87 -0.24 1.79
C MET A 89 -8.37 -0.56 1.89
N LEU A 90 -7.79 -1.18 0.86
CA LEU A 90 -6.36 -1.52 0.83
C LEU A 90 -5.48 -0.28 0.96
N ASN A 91 -5.69 0.72 0.11
CA ASN A 91 -4.85 1.92 0.13
C ASN A 91 -5.03 2.74 1.42
N ARG A 92 -6.22 2.70 2.04
CA ARG A 92 -6.43 3.31 3.35
C ARG A 92 -5.69 2.55 4.45
N ALA A 93 -5.80 1.22 4.47
CA ALA A 93 -5.15 0.38 5.48
C ALA A 93 -3.63 0.55 5.46
N LEU A 94 -3.02 0.46 4.27
CA LEU A 94 -1.58 0.67 4.06
C LEU A 94 -1.13 2.08 4.44
N ARG A 95 -1.95 3.09 4.12
CA ARG A 95 -1.67 4.48 4.53
C ARG A 95 -1.70 4.60 6.04
N MET A 96 -2.77 4.15 6.70
CA MET A 96 -2.92 4.33 8.14
C MET A 96 -2.10 3.34 8.97
N LEU A 97 -1.40 2.38 8.34
CA LEU A 97 -0.76 1.24 8.99
C LEU A 97 -1.74 0.50 9.89
N ASP A 98 -2.96 0.32 9.39
CA ASP A 98 -4.02 -0.40 10.08
C ASP A 98 -3.75 -1.91 10.00
N MET A 99 -2.94 -2.40 10.95
CA MET A 99 -2.47 -3.78 10.97
C MET A 99 -3.61 -4.80 10.98
N GLU A 100 -4.73 -4.48 11.64
CA GLU A 100 -5.88 -5.38 11.69
C GLU A 100 -6.48 -5.61 10.29
N VAL A 101 -6.61 -4.54 9.51
CA VAL A 101 -7.13 -4.61 8.14
C VAL A 101 -6.07 -5.14 7.18
N MET A 102 -4.82 -4.74 7.35
CA MET A 102 -3.70 -5.22 6.54
C MET A 102 -3.55 -6.73 6.61
N ILE A 103 -3.63 -7.34 7.80
CA ILE A 103 -3.58 -8.80 7.97
C ILE A 103 -4.73 -9.49 7.22
N LYS A 104 -5.95 -8.96 7.33
CA LYS A 104 -7.12 -9.50 6.59
C LYS A 104 -7.00 -9.36 5.08
N LEU A 105 -6.24 -8.36 4.62
CA LEU A 105 -5.89 -8.16 3.21
C LEU A 105 -4.58 -8.85 2.80
N GLY A 106 -3.93 -9.58 3.71
CA GLY A 106 -2.60 -10.15 3.51
C GLY A 106 -2.51 -11.00 2.24
N PHE A 107 -3.46 -11.92 2.07
CA PHE A 107 -3.57 -12.73 0.85
C PHE A 107 -3.64 -11.87 -0.42
N PHE A 108 -4.46 -10.81 -0.42
CA PHE A 108 -4.62 -9.93 -1.57
C PHE A 108 -3.36 -9.10 -1.84
N ILE A 109 -2.69 -8.62 -0.79
CA ILE A 109 -1.41 -7.90 -0.88
C ILE A 109 -0.34 -8.80 -1.49
N ARG A 110 -0.23 -10.06 -1.03
CA ARG A 110 0.67 -11.08 -1.58
C ARG A 110 0.37 -11.33 -3.05
N SER A 111 -0.86 -11.67 -3.40
CA SER A 111 -1.23 -11.97 -4.79
C SER A 111 -1.01 -10.78 -5.73
N LEU A 112 -1.30 -9.55 -5.26
CA LEU A 112 -1.07 -8.33 -6.03
C LEU A 112 0.41 -8.06 -6.23
N HIS A 113 1.23 -8.19 -5.18
CA HIS A 113 2.67 -8.00 -5.26
C HIS A 113 3.30 -8.97 -6.26
N LEU A 114 3.02 -10.27 -6.14
CA LEU A 114 3.55 -11.31 -7.03
C LEU A 114 3.12 -11.09 -8.48
N GLN A 115 1.87 -10.67 -8.71
CA GLN A 115 1.42 -10.36 -10.07
C GLN A 115 2.15 -9.14 -10.64
N LEU A 116 2.33 -8.07 -9.85
CA LEU A 116 3.04 -6.87 -10.28
C LEU A 116 4.52 -7.16 -10.57
N GLU A 117 5.17 -7.99 -9.76
CA GLU A 117 6.56 -8.42 -10.00
C GLU A 117 6.68 -9.17 -11.33
N ARG A 118 5.77 -10.12 -11.60
CA ARG A 118 5.74 -10.84 -12.88
C ARG A 118 5.51 -9.89 -14.05
N LEU A 119 4.57 -8.95 -13.93
CA LEU A 119 4.30 -7.96 -14.99
C LEU A 119 5.50 -7.05 -15.21
N HIS A 120 6.19 -6.64 -14.14
CA HIS A 120 7.41 -5.86 -14.21
C HIS A 120 8.53 -6.61 -14.93
N GLN A 121 8.75 -7.89 -14.63
CA GLN A 121 9.75 -8.71 -15.32
C GLN A 121 9.46 -8.78 -16.83
N VAL A 122 8.20 -9.00 -17.22
CA VAL A 122 7.79 -9.01 -18.63
C VAL A 122 7.98 -7.65 -19.29
N GLN A 123 7.61 -6.57 -18.60
CA GLN A 123 7.77 -5.21 -19.10
C GLN A 123 9.25 -4.86 -19.28
N SER A 124 10.09 -5.10 -18.29
CA SER A 124 11.53 -4.79 -18.30
C SER A 124 12.30 -5.61 -19.35
N ALA A 125 11.84 -6.84 -19.67
CA ALA A 125 12.41 -7.63 -20.75
C ALA A 125 12.09 -7.05 -22.14
N ASN A 126 10.90 -6.46 -22.32
CA ASN A 126 10.43 -5.93 -23.60
C ASN A 126 10.71 -4.42 -23.77
N PHE A 127 10.90 -3.69 -22.68
CA PHE A 127 11.02 -2.24 -22.66
C PHE A 127 12.03 -1.81 -21.58
N GLN A 128 13.24 -1.43 -22.02
CA GLN A 128 14.34 -1.04 -21.14
C GLN A 128 14.51 0.47 -20.98
N GLN A 129 13.59 1.26 -21.54
CA GLN A 129 13.68 2.71 -21.49
C GLN A 129 12.99 3.26 -20.25
N THR A 130 13.56 4.31 -19.69
CA THR A 130 12.88 5.11 -18.67
C THR A 130 11.73 5.87 -19.32
N PHE A 131 10.60 5.98 -18.61
CA PHE A 131 9.45 6.73 -19.06
C PHE A 131 8.88 7.56 -17.92
N THR A 132 8.25 8.68 -18.27
CA THR A 132 7.64 9.59 -17.31
C THR A 132 6.18 9.27 -17.13
N VAL A 133 5.73 9.24 -15.88
CA VAL A 133 4.34 9.03 -15.46
C VAL A 133 3.88 10.20 -14.59
N TYR A 134 2.56 10.39 -14.47
CA TYR A 134 1.99 11.55 -13.80
C TYR A 134 0.96 11.12 -12.77
N ARG A 135 1.21 11.45 -11.50
CA ARG A 135 0.28 11.16 -10.40
C ARG A 135 -0.27 12.44 -9.79
N GLY A 136 -1.59 12.58 -9.84
CA GLY A 136 -2.31 13.55 -9.03
C GLY A 136 -2.42 13.09 -7.57
N GLN A 137 -2.16 13.97 -6.62
CA GLN A 137 -2.24 13.64 -5.20
C GLN A 137 -2.61 14.86 -4.37
N GLU A 138 -3.69 14.73 -3.60
CA GLU A 138 -4.08 15.72 -2.60
C GLU A 138 -3.11 15.65 -1.39
N LEU A 139 -2.74 16.83 -0.89
CA LEU A 139 -1.79 17.05 0.19
C LEU A 139 -2.29 18.14 1.13
N SER A 140 -2.08 17.96 2.43
CA SER A 140 -2.26 19.06 3.38
C SER A 140 -1.18 20.13 3.15
N GLN A 141 -1.45 21.36 3.56
CA GLN A 141 -0.46 22.44 3.47
C GLN A 141 0.82 22.09 4.25
N GLN A 142 0.68 21.45 5.40
CA GLN A 142 1.81 21.00 6.23
C GLN A 142 2.65 19.94 5.50
N ASP A 143 2.00 18.92 4.93
CA ASP A 143 2.70 17.87 4.16
C ASP A 143 3.40 18.44 2.94
N PHE A 144 2.79 19.42 2.27
CA PHE A 144 3.40 20.11 1.13
C PHE A 144 4.65 20.92 1.53
N GLN A 145 4.60 21.62 2.67
CA GLN A 145 5.75 22.33 3.21
C GLN A 145 6.87 21.36 3.61
N ASN A 146 6.54 20.23 4.25
CA ASN A 146 7.50 19.18 4.58
C ASN A 146 8.19 18.65 3.31
N LEU A 147 7.42 18.39 2.25
CA LEU A 147 7.94 17.94 0.96
C LEU A 147 8.89 18.97 0.32
N CYS A 148 8.56 20.25 0.44
CA CYS A 148 9.40 21.33 -0.07
C CYS A 148 10.71 21.47 0.72
N ASN A 149 10.67 21.21 2.03
CA ASN A 149 11.85 21.25 2.91
C ASN A 149 12.74 20.00 2.77
N SER A 150 12.20 18.88 2.28
CA SER A 150 12.94 17.63 2.05
C SER A 150 13.46 17.48 0.62
N LYS A 151 13.51 18.56 -0.18
CA LYS A 151 14.05 18.52 -1.54
C LYS A 151 15.49 18.00 -1.55
N GLY A 152 15.76 17.05 -2.44
CA GLY A 152 17.06 16.38 -2.53
C GLY A 152 17.20 15.15 -1.63
N GLY A 153 16.25 14.87 -0.74
CA GLY A 153 16.20 13.64 0.05
C GLY A 153 15.30 12.55 -0.54
N LEU A 154 15.36 11.36 0.05
CA LEU A 154 14.52 10.21 -0.31
C LEU A 154 13.05 10.36 0.11
N LEU A 155 12.15 9.77 -0.68
CA LEU A 155 10.73 9.60 -0.35
C LEU A 155 10.40 8.12 -0.24
N SER A 156 9.62 7.76 0.78
CA SER A 156 9.10 6.41 0.95
C SER A 156 7.57 6.39 0.86
N PHE A 157 7.04 5.29 0.33
CA PHE A 157 5.61 5.05 0.19
C PHE A 157 5.28 3.69 0.82
N ASN A 158 4.28 3.66 1.70
CA ASN A 158 3.81 2.42 2.32
C ASN A 158 2.71 1.73 1.49
N ASN A 159 2.35 2.29 0.34
CA ASN A 159 1.27 1.81 -0.52
C ASN A 159 1.74 1.57 -1.96
N PHE A 160 0.96 0.77 -2.69
CA PHE A 160 1.13 0.63 -4.13
C PHE A 160 0.88 1.99 -4.82
N LEU A 161 1.77 2.35 -5.75
CA LEU A 161 1.66 3.55 -6.56
C LEU A 161 0.89 3.25 -7.85
N SER A 162 -0.08 4.11 -8.15
CA SER A 162 -0.81 4.15 -9.42
C SER A 162 -0.55 5.52 -10.05
N THR A 163 -0.13 5.53 -11.30
CA THR A 163 0.48 6.68 -11.99
C THR A 163 0.01 6.76 -13.44
#